data_AF-A0A2V7TZ90-F1
#
_entry.id   AF-A0A2V7TZ90-F1
#
_cell.length_a   1.000
_cell.length_b   1.000
_cell.length_c   1.000
_cell.angle_alpha   90.00
_cell.angle_beta   90.00
_cell.angle_gamma   90.00
#
_symmetry.space_group_name_H-M   'P 1'
#
loop_
_entity.id
_entity.type
_entity.pdbx_description
1 polymer ?
#
loop_
_entity_poly.entity_id
_entity_poly.type
_entity_poly.pdbx_seq_one_letter_code
_entity_poly.pdbx_strand_id
1 'polypeptide(L)'
;MRFATPCLALIALAVAVPALADDLTIVTRLTHGDEPPTTATSYASADRARIVQPDGREFMADMKSGDITMVDGKRKQYSVITRQDMEQLKARIQQQANSPEMQKAQEQMKNLPPEVQKRMQAAMGGIMSSITVQKTGTTRKVAGYTCESWTVAFGQISRTEQCMSTELPLPTQAWDSYRDFANSMMGMMGAMGPMAKGLSDLREKMKDMKGFPLAVTTTTSVMGRQTTTTTEVLEVKRGPVPASAWQIPAGYTKIDNPLAKGGRSM
;
A
#
# COMPACT_ATOMS: atom_id res chain seq x y z
N MET A 1 13.19 77.85 -15.57
CA MET A 1 12.12 76.83 -15.43
C MET A 1 12.70 75.51 -15.91
N ARG A 2 12.91 74.54 -15.00
CA ARG A 2 13.42 73.20 -15.32
C ARG A 2 12.23 72.24 -15.30
N PHE A 3 11.88 71.66 -16.43
CA PHE A 3 10.85 70.62 -16.51
C PHE A 3 11.49 69.27 -16.22
N ALA A 4 11.08 68.65 -15.11
CA ALA A 4 11.46 67.30 -14.73
C ALA A 4 10.43 66.32 -15.30
N THR A 5 10.89 65.37 -16.10
CA THR A 5 10.10 64.28 -16.69
C THR A 5 9.89 63.19 -15.64
N PRO A 6 8.66 62.76 -15.31
CA PRO A 6 8.46 61.64 -14.41
C PRO A 6 8.58 60.31 -15.18
N CYS A 7 9.50 59.47 -14.75
CA CYS A 7 9.65 58.09 -15.20
C CYS A 7 8.56 57.24 -14.54
N LEU A 8 7.58 56.77 -15.31
CA LEU A 8 6.53 55.86 -14.86
C LEU A 8 7.12 54.43 -14.76
N ALA A 9 7.34 53.94 -13.54
CA ALA A 9 7.70 52.55 -13.29
C ALA A 9 6.44 51.68 -13.38
N LEU A 10 6.33 50.89 -14.44
CA LEU A 10 5.35 49.81 -14.59
C LEU A 10 5.73 48.64 -13.67
N ILE A 11 4.97 48.44 -12.59
CA ILE A 11 5.04 47.24 -11.76
C ILE A 11 4.35 46.11 -12.53
N ALA A 12 5.14 45.22 -13.14
CA ALA A 12 4.64 43.97 -13.68
C ALA A 12 4.25 43.03 -12.53
N LEU A 13 2.95 42.85 -12.28
CA LEU A 13 2.47 41.73 -11.49
C LEU A 13 2.80 40.43 -12.25
N ALA A 14 3.83 39.72 -11.80
CA ALA A 14 4.05 38.35 -12.19
C ALA A 14 2.88 37.51 -11.64
N VAL A 15 1.90 37.21 -12.50
CA VAL A 15 0.95 36.14 -12.23
C VAL A 15 1.77 34.86 -12.20
N ALA A 16 2.09 34.38 -11.00
CA ALA A 16 2.65 33.05 -10.82
C ALA A 16 1.58 32.07 -11.32
N VAL A 17 1.74 31.60 -12.56
CA VAL A 17 1.01 30.45 -13.06
C VAL A 17 1.39 29.32 -12.10
N PRO A 18 0.48 28.78 -11.29
CA PRO A 18 0.81 27.62 -10.48
C PRO A 18 1.27 26.56 -11.48
N ALA A 19 2.51 26.09 -11.31
CA ALA A 19 2.97 24.90 -12.02
C ALA A 19 1.84 23.88 -11.89
N LEU A 20 1.34 23.39 -13.02
CA LEU A 20 0.28 22.38 -13.04
C LEU A 20 0.78 21.24 -12.17
N ALA A 21 0.26 21.16 -10.95
CA ALA A 21 0.59 20.09 -10.06
C ALA A 21 0.00 18.84 -10.72
N ASP A 22 0.85 17.86 -11.01
CA ASP A 22 0.44 16.54 -11.51
C ASP A 22 -0.24 15.71 -10.43
N ASP A 23 -0.89 16.39 -9.50
CA ASP A 23 -1.63 15.80 -8.43
C ASP A 23 -2.90 15.19 -9.01
N LEU A 24 -3.30 14.09 -8.38
CA LEU A 24 -4.46 13.32 -8.74
C LEU A 24 -5.42 13.25 -7.57
N THR A 25 -6.69 13.44 -7.88
CA THR A 25 -7.83 13.06 -7.03
C THR A 25 -8.48 11.84 -7.66
N ILE A 26 -8.56 10.74 -6.92
CA ILE A 26 -9.10 9.46 -7.37
C ILE A 26 -10.35 9.16 -6.55
N VAL A 27 -11.51 9.09 -7.19
CA VAL A 27 -12.78 8.73 -6.54
C VAL A 27 -13.02 7.25 -6.78
N THR A 28 -13.19 6.49 -5.71
CA THR A 28 -13.46 5.06 -5.74
C THR A 28 -14.82 4.74 -5.14
N ARG A 29 -15.53 3.80 -5.75
CA ARG A 29 -16.65 3.09 -5.14
C ARG A 29 -16.09 1.95 -4.31
N LEU A 30 -16.57 1.83 -3.08
CA LEU A 30 -16.25 0.79 -2.13
C LEU A 30 -17.51 -0.03 -1.85
N THR A 31 -17.39 -1.34 -1.80
CA THR A 31 -18.49 -2.26 -1.45
C THR A 31 -17.95 -3.35 -0.52
N HIS A 32 -18.66 -3.64 0.56
CA HIS A 32 -18.27 -4.61 1.57
C HIS A 32 -19.46 -5.55 1.87
N GLY A 33 -19.40 -6.78 1.40
CA GLY A 33 -20.52 -7.72 1.48
C GLY A 33 -21.80 -7.13 0.88
N ASP A 34 -22.89 -7.20 1.65
CA ASP A 34 -24.21 -6.67 1.27
C ASP A 34 -24.43 -5.21 1.72
N GLU A 35 -23.41 -4.55 2.27
CA GLU A 35 -23.51 -3.15 2.67
C GLU A 35 -23.70 -2.23 1.44
N PRO A 36 -24.49 -1.13 1.57
CA PRO A 36 -24.63 -0.16 0.50
C PRO A 36 -23.27 0.36 0.03
N PRO A 37 -23.04 0.51 -1.29
CA PRO A 37 -21.81 1.06 -1.79
C PRO A 37 -21.56 2.47 -1.23
N THR A 38 -20.33 2.71 -0.81
CA THR A 38 -19.87 4.04 -0.38
C THR A 38 -18.84 4.56 -1.36
N THR A 39 -18.57 5.87 -1.33
CA THR A 39 -17.51 6.48 -2.12
C THR A 39 -16.41 6.98 -1.22
N ALA A 40 -15.17 6.81 -1.66
CA ALA A 40 -13.99 7.37 -1.02
C ALA A 40 -13.15 8.16 -2.01
N THR A 41 -12.39 9.12 -1.48
CA THR A 41 -11.49 9.96 -2.27
C THR A 41 -10.07 9.75 -1.80
N SER A 42 -9.23 9.27 -2.71
CA SER A 42 -7.79 9.17 -2.53
C SER A 42 -7.07 10.30 -3.27
N TYR A 43 -5.86 10.62 -2.83
CA TYR A 43 -5.05 11.70 -3.37
C TYR A 43 -3.62 11.24 -3.61
N ALA A 44 -3.01 11.73 -4.68
CA ALA A 44 -1.59 11.56 -4.94
C ALA A 44 -1.00 12.89 -5.41
N SER A 45 0.12 13.31 -4.84
CA SER A 45 0.95 14.42 -5.32
C SER A 45 2.38 13.93 -5.49
N ALA A 46 3.29 14.77 -5.96
CA ALA A 46 4.71 14.42 -6.07
C ALA A 46 5.33 14.02 -4.72
N ASP A 47 4.89 14.64 -3.62
CA ASP A 47 5.50 14.52 -2.29
C ASP A 47 4.58 13.90 -1.22
N ARG A 48 3.31 13.63 -1.53
CA ARG A 48 2.36 12.98 -0.62
C ARG A 48 1.43 12.01 -1.33
N ALA A 49 0.96 11.01 -0.59
CA ALA A 49 -0.12 10.13 -1.03
C ALA A 49 -1.10 9.90 0.12
N ARG A 50 -2.39 9.80 -0.18
CA ARG A 50 -3.46 9.42 0.76
C ARG A 50 -4.35 8.42 0.05
N ILE A 51 -4.29 7.17 0.47
CA ILE A 51 -5.05 6.06 -0.10
C ILE A 51 -6.10 5.61 0.91
N VAL A 52 -7.36 5.66 0.51
CA VAL A 52 -8.48 5.17 1.32
C VAL A 52 -8.78 3.72 0.95
N GLN A 53 -8.89 2.86 1.95
CA GLN A 53 -9.17 1.43 1.81
C GLN A 53 -10.67 1.13 1.94
N PRO A 54 -11.15 -0.01 1.41
CA PRO A 54 -12.56 -0.43 1.49
C PRO A 54 -13.12 -0.55 2.90
N ASP A 55 -12.25 -0.84 3.88
CA ASP A 55 -12.64 -1.07 5.26
C ASP A 55 -12.69 0.21 6.11
N GLY A 56 -12.47 1.38 5.50
CA GLY A 56 -12.45 2.68 6.15
C GLY A 56 -11.12 3.04 6.80
N ARG A 57 -10.05 2.26 6.56
CA ARG A 57 -8.69 2.66 6.90
C ARG A 57 -8.09 3.54 5.81
N GLU A 58 -7.14 4.36 6.19
CA GLU A 58 -6.40 5.20 5.26
C GLU A 58 -4.90 5.08 5.50
N PHE A 59 -4.15 5.17 4.40
CA PHE A 59 -2.71 5.21 4.40
C PHE A 59 -2.28 6.56 3.83
N MET A 60 -1.55 7.33 4.62
CA MET A 60 -0.98 8.60 4.20
C MET A 60 0.55 8.50 4.21
N ALA A 61 1.19 8.75 3.09
CA ALA A 61 2.65 8.84 2.98
C ALA A 61 3.07 10.29 2.78
N ASP A 62 4.08 10.73 3.53
CA ASP A 62 4.84 11.95 3.23
C ASP A 62 6.21 11.53 2.71
N MET A 63 6.48 11.79 1.44
CA MET A 63 7.73 11.34 0.80
C MET A 63 8.94 12.20 1.19
N LYS A 64 8.73 13.41 1.72
CA LYS A 64 9.82 14.28 2.20
C LYS A 64 10.38 13.74 3.50
N SER A 65 9.55 13.49 4.49
CA SER A 65 9.99 12.88 5.76
C SER A 65 10.17 11.37 5.65
N GLY A 66 9.42 10.72 4.76
CA GLY A 66 9.26 9.28 4.68
C GLY A 66 8.40 8.69 5.79
N ASP A 67 7.58 9.52 6.43
CA ASP A 67 6.64 9.07 7.44
C ASP A 67 5.39 8.50 6.79
N ILE A 68 4.81 7.52 7.46
CA ILE A 68 3.58 6.87 7.09
C ILE A 68 2.60 7.06 8.22
N THR A 69 1.46 7.68 7.94
CA THR A 69 0.34 7.77 8.87
C THR A 69 -0.72 6.74 8.49
N MET A 70 -1.03 5.85 9.43
CA MET A 70 -2.15 4.92 9.33
C MET A 70 -3.33 5.50 10.08
N VAL A 71 -4.48 5.59 9.43
CA VAL A 71 -5.71 6.15 9.99
C VAL A 71 -6.77 5.05 10.04
N ASP A 72 -7.43 4.93 11.18
CA ASP A 72 -8.61 4.09 11.37
C ASP A 72 -9.84 5.00 11.51
N GLY A 73 -10.62 5.11 10.45
CA GLY A 73 -11.79 5.99 10.43
C GLY A 73 -12.92 5.52 11.34
N LYS A 74 -13.04 4.21 11.58
CA LYS A 74 -14.07 3.63 12.46
C LYS A 74 -13.76 3.93 13.92
N ARG A 75 -12.50 3.80 14.32
CA ARG A 75 -12.04 4.04 15.70
C ARG A 75 -11.69 5.50 15.97
N LYS A 76 -11.61 6.34 14.92
CA LYS A 76 -11.10 7.72 14.98
C LYS A 76 -9.71 7.77 15.62
N GLN A 77 -8.83 6.88 15.20
CA GLN A 77 -7.47 6.76 15.71
C GLN A 77 -6.47 6.85 14.57
N TYR A 78 -5.26 7.30 14.88
CA TYR A 78 -4.17 7.26 13.91
C TYR A 78 -2.83 7.01 14.59
N SER A 79 -1.92 6.39 13.86
CA SER A 79 -0.53 6.20 14.28
C SER A 79 0.41 6.66 13.18
N VAL A 80 1.55 7.23 13.57
CA VAL A 80 2.61 7.62 12.64
C VAL A 80 3.76 6.64 12.79
N ILE A 81 4.15 6.04 11.66
CA ILE A 81 5.34 5.22 11.49
C ILE A 81 6.39 6.09 10.84
N THR A 82 7.45 6.41 11.59
CA THR A 82 8.55 7.22 11.08
C THR A 82 9.59 6.35 10.38
N ARG A 83 10.48 6.98 9.59
CA ARG A 83 11.68 6.29 9.07
C ARG A 83 12.50 5.64 10.19
N GLN A 84 12.63 6.31 11.32
CA GLN A 84 13.35 5.78 12.47
C GLN A 84 12.67 4.53 13.06
N ASP A 85 11.35 4.52 13.15
CA ASP A 85 10.61 3.34 13.61
C ASP A 85 10.86 2.12 12.71
N MET A 86 10.90 2.34 11.39
CA MET A 86 11.19 1.29 10.42
C MET A 86 12.61 0.75 10.55
N GLU A 87 13.60 1.61 10.73
CA GLU A 87 14.99 1.18 10.96
C GLU A 87 15.14 0.43 12.30
N GLN A 88 14.47 0.89 13.37
CA GLN A 88 14.44 0.18 14.64
C GLN A 88 13.74 -1.18 14.54
N LEU A 89 12.63 -1.26 13.79
CA LEU A 89 11.96 -2.53 13.52
C LEU A 89 12.88 -3.49 12.77
N LYS A 90 13.56 -3.02 11.72
CA LYS A 90 14.53 -3.82 10.96
C LYS A 90 15.68 -4.30 11.84
N ALA A 91 16.25 -3.43 12.67
CA ALA A 91 17.31 -3.80 13.61
C ALA A 91 16.84 -4.86 14.61
N ARG A 92 15.62 -4.72 15.17
CA ARG A 92 15.04 -5.72 16.08
C ARG A 92 14.80 -7.06 15.39
N ILE A 93 14.27 -7.05 14.16
CA ILE A 93 14.10 -8.28 13.37
C ILE A 93 15.44 -8.95 13.13
N GLN A 94 16.48 -8.19 12.77
CA GLN A 94 17.82 -8.73 12.55
C GLN A 94 18.46 -9.28 13.82
N GLN A 95 18.29 -8.60 14.96
CA GLN A 95 18.74 -9.09 16.26
C GLN A 95 18.01 -10.39 16.65
N GLN A 96 16.70 -10.46 16.45
CA GLN A 96 15.91 -11.65 16.75
C GLN A 96 16.27 -12.82 15.82
N ALA A 97 16.48 -12.56 14.53
CA ALA A 97 16.93 -13.58 13.57
C ALA A 97 18.29 -14.19 13.96
N ASN A 98 19.16 -13.39 14.59
CA ASN A 98 20.47 -13.79 15.08
C ASN A 98 20.46 -14.25 16.56
N SER A 99 19.30 -14.34 17.21
CA SER A 99 19.24 -14.70 18.63
C SER A 99 19.67 -16.16 18.84
N PRO A 100 20.28 -16.50 19.99
CA PRO A 100 20.62 -17.89 20.31
C PRO A 100 19.41 -18.84 20.29
N GLU A 101 18.22 -18.32 20.61
CA GLU A 101 16.95 -19.05 20.56
C GLU A 101 16.58 -19.40 19.11
N MET A 102 16.69 -18.45 18.19
CA MET A 102 16.46 -18.71 16.76
C MET A 102 17.54 -19.58 16.15
N GLN A 103 18.79 -19.45 16.57
CA GLN A 103 19.88 -20.34 16.14
C GLN A 103 19.62 -21.77 16.62
N LYS A 104 19.27 -21.97 17.89
CA LYS A 104 18.88 -23.28 18.43
C LYS A 104 17.64 -23.84 17.74
N ALA A 105 16.63 -23.01 17.46
CA ALA A 105 15.45 -23.43 16.71
C ALA A 105 15.84 -23.87 15.28
N GLN A 106 16.73 -23.13 14.60
CA GLN A 106 17.25 -23.53 13.29
C GLN A 106 18.07 -24.83 13.35
N GLU A 107 18.91 -25.02 14.36
CA GLU A 107 19.68 -26.25 14.56
C GLU A 107 18.77 -27.44 14.87
N GLN A 108 17.80 -27.28 15.75
CA GLN A 108 16.78 -28.30 16.02
C GLN A 108 16.02 -28.66 14.75
N MET A 109 15.61 -27.67 13.95
CA MET A 109 14.97 -27.91 12.66
C MET A 109 15.87 -28.68 11.67
N LYS A 110 17.17 -28.38 11.64
CA LYS A 110 18.15 -29.12 10.81
C LYS A 110 18.39 -30.55 11.30
N ASN A 111 18.20 -30.80 12.60
CA ASN A 111 18.38 -32.11 13.23
C ASN A 111 17.09 -32.96 13.24
N LEU A 112 15.95 -32.41 12.78
CA LEU A 112 14.74 -33.20 12.63
C LEU A 112 14.94 -34.32 11.59
N PRO A 113 14.26 -35.46 11.70
CA PRO A 113 14.32 -36.51 10.69
C PRO A 113 13.94 -35.96 9.29
N PRO A 114 14.57 -36.44 8.20
CA PRO A 114 14.32 -35.94 6.85
C PRO A 114 12.84 -35.98 6.44
N GLU A 115 12.08 -36.95 6.94
CA GLU A 115 10.63 -37.05 6.71
C GLU A 115 9.87 -35.91 7.38
N VAL A 116 10.24 -35.55 8.62
CA VAL A 116 9.63 -34.44 9.37
C VAL A 116 10.04 -33.11 8.75
N GLN A 117 11.29 -32.95 8.32
CA GLN A 117 11.73 -31.77 7.58
C GLN A 117 10.93 -31.60 6.28
N LYS A 118 10.76 -32.67 5.50
CA LYS A 118 9.93 -32.65 4.29
C LYS A 118 8.47 -32.32 4.59
N ARG A 119 7.87 -32.88 5.64
CA ARG A 119 6.49 -32.56 6.04
C ARG A 119 6.35 -31.09 6.46
N MET A 120 7.31 -30.56 7.22
CA MET A 120 7.29 -29.16 7.65
C MET A 120 7.53 -28.18 6.49
N GLN A 121 8.48 -28.50 5.60
CA GLN A 121 8.69 -27.76 4.35
C GLN A 121 7.48 -27.86 3.41
N ALA A 122 6.79 -29.01 3.37
CA ALA A 122 5.56 -29.18 2.59
C ALA A 122 4.37 -28.46 3.21
N ALA A 123 4.30 -28.33 4.54
CA ALA A 123 3.26 -27.55 5.21
C ALA A 123 3.48 -26.04 4.98
N MET A 124 4.68 -25.52 5.24
CA MET A 124 5.02 -24.11 5.00
C MET A 124 5.05 -23.77 3.50
N GLY A 125 5.67 -24.64 2.70
CA GLY A 125 5.71 -24.56 1.25
C GLY A 125 4.33 -24.76 0.63
N GLY A 126 3.44 -25.55 1.24
CA GLY A 126 2.05 -25.73 0.81
C GLY A 126 1.23 -24.45 0.94
N ILE A 127 1.41 -23.70 2.04
CA ILE A 127 0.79 -22.39 2.24
C ILE A 127 1.27 -21.39 1.17
N MET A 128 2.58 -21.32 0.90
CA MET A 128 3.13 -20.37 -0.09
C MET A 128 2.98 -20.81 -1.56
N SER A 129 2.98 -22.12 -1.86
CA SER A 129 2.73 -22.67 -3.20
C SER A 129 1.25 -22.61 -3.58
N SER A 130 0.36 -22.46 -2.59
CA SER A 130 -1.04 -22.15 -2.85
C SER A 130 -1.25 -20.74 -3.43
N ILE A 131 -0.20 -19.89 -3.44
CA ILE A 131 -0.26 -18.58 -4.07
C ILE A 131 -0.10 -18.68 -5.58
N THR A 132 -1.16 -18.33 -6.29
CA THR A 132 -1.21 -18.23 -7.74
C THR A 132 -1.40 -16.78 -8.14
N VAL A 133 -0.65 -16.35 -9.15
CA VAL A 133 -0.80 -15.05 -9.81
C VAL A 133 -0.97 -15.36 -11.27
N GLN A 134 -2.09 -14.94 -11.85
CA GLN A 134 -2.46 -15.27 -13.22
C GLN A 134 -2.97 -14.03 -13.92
N LYS A 135 -2.34 -13.68 -15.04
CA LYS A 135 -2.92 -12.78 -16.02
C LYS A 135 -4.08 -13.51 -16.68
N THR A 136 -5.27 -12.93 -16.62
CA THR A 136 -6.49 -13.56 -17.17
C THR A 136 -6.64 -13.33 -18.68
N GLY A 137 -5.83 -12.43 -19.27
CA GLY A 137 -5.90 -12.05 -20.68
C GLY A 137 -7.03 -11.07 -21.01
N THR A 138 -7.95 -10.82 -20.07
CA THR A 138 -9.07 -9.90 -20.26
C THR A 138 -8.62 -8.45 -20.04
N THR A 139 -8.81 -7.62 -21.06
CA THR A 139 -8.69 -6.16 -20.95
C THR A 139 -10.07 -5.54 -20.84
N ARG A 140 -10.20 -4.48 -20.03
CA ARG A 140 -11.43 -3.68 -19.94
C ARG A 140 -11.11 -2.22 -19.67
N LYS A 141 -12.10 -1.34 -19.82
CA LYS A 141 -11.99 0.08 -19.47
C LYS A 141 -12.66 0.35 -18.13
N VAL A 142 -11.96 1.07 -17.26
CA VAL A 142 -12.48 1.56 -15.97
C VAL A 142 -12.08 3.03 -15.83
N ALA A 143 -13.04 3.90 -15.51
CA ALA A 143 -12.84 5.35 -15.46
C ALA A 143 -12.15 5.96 -16.71
N GLY A 144 -12.38 5.38 -17.89
CA GLY A 144 -11.78 5.81 -19.16
C GLY A 144 -10.40 5.23 -19.49
N TYR A 145 -9.76 4.53 -18.55
CA TYR A 145 -8.43 3.94 -18.71
C TYR A 145 -8.52 2.45 -19.02
N THR A 146 -7.64 1.97 -19.89
CA THR A 146 -7.49 0.54 -20.17
C THR A 146 -6.79 -0.11 -18.99
N CYS A 147 -7.32 -1.24 -18.53
CA CYS A 147 -6.71 -2.08 -17.53
C CYS A 147 -6.74 -3.55 -17.92
N GLU A 148 -5.73 -4.28 -17.45
CA GLU A 148 -5.54 -5.69 -17.67
C GLU A 148 -5.92 -6.46 -16.42
N SER A 149 -6.68 -7.53 -16.57
CA SER A 149 -7.24 -8.27 -15.43
C SER A 149 -6.28 -9.37 -14.97
N TRP A 150 -6.02 -9.39 -13.67
CA TRP A 150 -5.18 -10.33 -12.96
C TRP A 150 -5.98 -11.03 -11.87
N THR A 151 -5.64 -12.28 -11.59
CA THR A 151 -6.14 -13.02 -10.44
C THR A 151 -4.96 -13.39 -9.56
N VAL A 152 -5.03 -13.00 -8.29
CA VAL A 152 -4.13 -13.43 -7.22
C VAL A 152 -4.93 -14.28 -6.27
N ALA A 153 -4.63 -15.56 -6.13
CA ALA A 153 -5.33 -16.44 -5.19
C ALA A 153 -4.35 -17.02 -4.17
N PHE A 154 -4.78 -17.09 -2.92
CA PHE A 154 -4.09 -17.69 -1.80
C PHE A 154 -4.85 -18.95 -1.37
N GLY A 155 -4.56 -20.07 -2.04
CA GLY A 155 -5.27 -21.33 -1.86
C GLY A 155 -6.78 -21.17 -1.98
N GLN A 156 -7.52 -21.79 -1.06
CA GLN A 156 -8.98 -21.66 -0.96
C GLN A 156 -9.40 -20.50 -0.02
N ILE A 157 -8.45 -19.79 0.58
CA ILE A 157 -8.71 -18.79 1.64
C ILE A 157 -9.05 -17.44 1.02
N SER A 158 -8.36 -17.04 -0.05
CA SER A 158 -8.60 -15.74 -0.67
C SER A 158 -8.41 -15.81 -2.18
N ARG A 159 -9.26 -15.09 -2.90
CA ARG A 159 -9.14 -14.83 -4.34
C ARG A 159 -9.34 -13.34 -4.56
N THR A 160 -8.34 -12.69 -5.12
CA THR A 160 -8.35 -11.28 -5.47
C THR A 160 -8.24 -11.12 -6.97
N GLU A 161 -9.24 -10.50 -7.58
CA GLU A 161 -9.24 -10.11 -8.98
C GLU A 161 -8.92 -8.61 -9.07
N GLN A 162 -7.95 -8.25 -9.89
CA GLN A 162 -7.46 -6.87 -10.02
C GLN A 162 -7.44 -6.45 -11.47
N CYS A 163 -7.92 -5.25 -11.79
CA CYS A 163 -7.76 -4.64 -13.09
C CYS A 163 -6.66 -3.58 -13.01
N MET A 164 -5.49 -3.90 -13.53
CA MET A 164 -4.27 -3.10 -13.38
C MET A 164 -4.06 -2.21 -14.61
N SER A 165 -3.83 -0.92 -14.39
CA SER A 165 -3.56 0.04 -15.47
C SER A 165 -2.23 0.76 -15.28
N THR A 166 -1.46 0.84 -16.36
CA THR A 166 -0.23 1.65 -16.43
C THR A 166 -0.47 3.01 -17.09
N GLU A 167 -1.71 3.31 -17.50
CA GLU A 167 -2.07 4.56 -18.19
C GLU A 167 -2.33 5.73 -17.23
N LEU A 168 -2.44 5.45 -15.93
CA LEU A 168 -2.69 6.50 -14.95
C LEU A 168 -1.46 7.39 -14.80
N PRO A 169 -1.63 8.73 -14.85
CA PRO A 169 -0.52 9.67 -14.73
C PRO A 169 -0.13 9.87 -13.26
N LEU A 170 0.11 8.77 -12.54
CA LEU A 170 0.52 8.81 -11.15
C LEU A 170 1.88 9.49 -11.03
N PRO A 171 2.07 10.40 -10.06
CA PRO A 171 3.40 10.89 -9.72
C PRO A 171 4.32 9.71 -9.41
N THR A 172 5.39 9.55 -10.18
CA THR A 172 6.31 8.41 -10.09
C THR A 172 6.82 8.21 -8.67
N GLN A 173 7.19 9.30 -7.98
CA GLN A 173 7.68 9.28 -6.61
C GLN A 173 6.65 8.75 -5.60
N ALA A 174 5.36 9.06 -5.76
CA ALA A 174 4.29 8.54 -4.89
C ALA A 174 4.06 7.05 -5.10
N TRP A 175 4.03 6.65 -6.37
CA TRP A 175 3.84 5.26 -6.73
C TRP A 175 5.03 4.39 -6.30
N ASP A 176 6.26 4.89 -6.51
CA ASP A 176 7.49 4.25 -6.07
C ASP A 176 7.51 4.09 -4.55
N SER A 177 7.14 5.13 -3.79
CA SER A 177 7.12 5.09 -2.33
C SER A 177 6.12 4.06 -1.78
N TYR A 178 4.92 3.99 -2.37
CA TYR A 178 3.93 2.96 -2.02
C TYR A 178 4.46 1.55 -2.29
N ARG A 179 5.04 1.33 -3.48
CA ARG A 179 5.64 0.06 -3.86
C ARG A 179 6.80 -0.32 -2.94
N ASP A 180 7.66 0.62 -2.61
CA ASP A 180 8.84 0.40 -1.78
C ASP A 180 8.45 0.08 -0.35
N PHE A 181 7.41 0.72 0.19
CA PHE A 181 6.82 0.35 1.48
C PHE A 181 6.27 -1.09 1.45
N ALA A 182 5.44 -1.42 0.45
CA ALA A 182 4.89 -2.78 0.31
C ALA A 182 6.00 -3.84 0.17
N ASN A 183 7.03 -3.55 -0.62
CA ASN A 183 8.21 -4.40 -0.78
C ASN A 183 9.00 -4.54 0.51
N SER A 184 9.15 -3.47 1.28
CA SER A 184 9.85 -3.47 2.58
C SER A 184 9.10 -4.33 3.59
N MET A 185 7.78 -4.20 3.67
CA MET A 185 6.92 -5.03 4.52
C MET A 185 7.02 -6.50 4.15
N MET A 186 6.92 -6.83 2.86
CA MET A 186 7.17 -8.20 2.40
C MET A 186 8.58 -8.67 2.77
N GLY A 187 9.61 -7.87 2.48
CA GLY A 187 11.00 -8.19 2.79
C GLY A 187 11.23 -8.51 4.27
N MET A 188 10.62 -7.74 5.17
CA MET A 188 10.65 -8.00 6.62
C MET A 188 10.00 -9.33 6.98
N MET A 189 8.86 -9.68 6.38
CA MET A 189 8.21 -10.97 6.58
C MET A 189 9.08 -12.14 6.06
N GLY A 190 9.83 -11.92 4.98
CA GLY A 190 10.76 -12.89 4.41
C GLY A 190 12.01 -13.12 5.27
N ALA A 191 12.41 -12.13 6.07
CA ALA A 191 13.53 -12.26 7.01
C ALA A 191 13.19 -13.11 8.25
N MET A 192 11.91 -13.40 8.50
CA MET A 192 11.43 -14.19 9.65
C MET A 192 11.48 -15.71 9.41
N GLY A 193 12.63 -16.24 8.97
CA GLY A 193 12.90 -17.69 8.96
C GLY A 193 12.56 -18.41 7.63
N PRO A 194 12.10 -19.68 7.66
CA PRO A 194 12.05 -20.56 6.48
C PRO A 194 11.11 -20.12 5.33
N MET A 195 10.36 -19.02 5.50
CA MET A 195 9.43 -18.46 4.50
C MET A 195 10.12 -17.63 3.41
N ALA A 196 11.41 -17.31 3.55
CA ALA A 196 12.16 -16.46 2.62
C ALA A 196 12.04 -16.90 1.14
N LYS A 197 12.11 -18.20 0.87
CA LYS A 197 12.06 -18.77 -0.49
C LYS A 197 10.66 -18.68 -1.12
N GLY A 198 9.61 -18.96 -0.36
CA GLY A 198 8.23 -18.81 -0.88
C GLY A 198 7.90 -17.34 -1.18
N LEU A 199 8.50 -16.41 -0.44
CA LEU A 199 8.31 -14.98 -0.66
C LEU A 199 9.10 -14.45 -1.87
N SER A 200 10.31 -14.97 -2.14
CA SER A 200 11.02 -14.62 -3.38
C SER A 200 10.23 -15.04 -4.62
N ASP A 201 9.66 -16.24 -4.61
CA ASP A 201 8.83 -16.74 -5.72
C ASP A 201 7.55 -15.90 -5.89
N LEU A 202 6.94 -15.47 -4.77
CA LEU A 202 5.81 -14.55 -4.80
C LEU A 202 6.18 -13.19 -5.40
N ARG A 203 7.32 -12.61 -4.96
CA ARG A 203 7.81 -11.33 -5.48
C ARG A 203 8.04 -11.40 -6.99
N GLU A 204 8.63 -12.50 -7.45
CA GLU A 204 8.86 -12.76 -8.87
C GLU A 204 7.54 -12.85 -9.65
N LYS A 205 6.54 -13.56 -9.12
CA LYS A 205 5.20 -13.66 -9.73
C LYS A 205 4.45 -12.31 -9.78
N MET A 206 4.67 -11.44 -8.81
CA MET A 206 3.99 -10.14 -8.71
C MET A 206 4.67 -9.03 -9.53
N LYS A 207 5.94 -9.21 -9.94
CA LYS A 207 6.72 -8.16 -10.65
C LYS A 207 6.09 -7.73 -11.98
N ASP A 208 5.37 -8.65 -12.62
CA ASP A 208 4.74 -8.45 -13.92
C ASP A 208 3.40 -7.71 -13.80
N MET A 209 2.80 -7.73 -12.60
CA MET A 209 1.56 -7.03 -12.30
C MET A 209 1.87 -5.56 -12.00
N LYS A 210 1.99 -4.78 -13.09
CA LYS A 210 2.39 -3.36 -13.05
C LYS A 210 1.19 -2.42 -13.04
N GLY A 211 1.43 -1.22 -12.53
CA GLY A 211 0.45 -0.12 -12.57
C GLY A 211 -0.48 -0.09 -11.37
N PHE A 212 -1.53 0.73 -11.46
CA PHE A 212 -2.46 0.97 -10.38
C PHE A 212 -3.74 0.15 -10.55
N PRO A 213 -4.28 -0.45 -9.48
CA PRO A 213 -5.53 -1.20 -9.55
C PRO A 213 -6.72 -0.24 -9.72
N LEU A 214 -7.34 -0.25 -10.90
CA LEU A 214 -8.58 0.49 -11.16
C LEU A 214 -9.82 -0.22 -10.65
N ALA A 215 -9.73 -1.52 -10.47
CA ALA A 215 -10.75 -2.29 -9.80
C ALA A 215 -10.11 -3.45 -9.05
N VAL A 216 -10.62 -3.75 -7.87
CA VAL A 216 -10.19 -4.87 -7.05
C VAL A 216 -11.42 -5.53 -6.51
N THR A 217 -11.57 -6.84 -6.71
CA THR A 217 -12.56 -7.66 -6.02
C THR A 217 -11.81 -8.69 -5.21
N THR A 218 -11.91 -8.63 -3.89
CA THR A 218 -11.31 -9.62 -2.99
C THR A 218 -12.41 -10.44 -2.35
N THR A 219 -12.36 -11.73 -2.58
CA THR A 219 -13.25 -12.72 -1.98
C THR A 219 -12.44 -13.54 -0.99
N THR A 220 -12.80 -13.49 0.29
CA THR A 220 -12.13 -14.24 1.34
C THR A 220 -13.08 -15.27 1.92
N SER A 221 -12.63 -16.51 2.08
CA SER A 221 -13.35 -17.61 2.71
C SER A 221 -12.65 -17.98 4.01
N VAL A 222 -13.31 -17.73 5.14
CA VAL A 222 -12.83 -18.08 6.48
C VAL A 222 -13.88 -18.93 7.17
N MET A 223 -13.50 -20.15 7.55
CA MET A 223 -14.41 -21.10 8.24
C MET A 223 -15.74 -21.34 7.50
N GLY A 224 -15.71 -21.38 6.17
CA GLY A 224 -16.91 -21.59 5.33
C GLY A 224 -17.79 -20.36 5.14
N ARG A 225 -17.43 -19.21 5.71
CA ARG A 225 -18.09 -17.92 5.47
C ARG A 225 -17.30 -17.15 4.43
N GLN A 226 -17.99 -16.72 3.38
CA GLN A 226 -17.40 -15.94 2.30
C GLN A 226 -17.73 -14.46 2.50
N THR A 227 -16.72 -13.61 2.42
CA THR A 227 -16.87 -12.15 2.44
C THR A 227 -16.23 -11.59 1.18
N THR A 228 -16.98 -10.75 0.46
CA THR A 228 -16.50 -10.08 -0.75
C THR A 228 -16.34 -8.59 -0.49
N THR A 229 -15.23 -8.04 -0.95
CA THR A 229 -14.99 -6.60 -0.94
C THR A 229 -14.62 -6.15 -2.34
N THR A 230 -15.19 -5.02 -2.78
CA THR A 230 -14.94 -4.48 -4.11
C THR A 230 -14.54 -3.02 -4.01
N THR A 231 -13.53 -2.65 -4.80
CA THR A 231 -13.12 -1.29 -5.08
C THR A 231 -13.21 -1.08 -6.58
N GLU A 232 -13.81 0.00 -7.04
CA GLU A 232 -13.79 0.39 -8.44
C GLU A 232 -13.56 1.91 -8.57
N VAL A 233 -12.55 2.32 -9.33
CA VAL A 233 -12.29 3.72 -9.63
C VAL A 233 -13.42 4.24 -10.53
N LEU A 234 -14.08 5.29 -10.06
CA LEU A 234 -15.13 5.99 -10.79
C LEU A 234 -14.57 7.14 -11.60
N GLU A 235 -13.60 7.86 -11.04
CA GLU A 235 -13.11 9.10 -11.61
C GLU A 235 -11.66 9.36 -11.20
N VAL A 236 -10.88 9.89 -12.14
CA VAL A 236 -9.52 10.41 -11.90
C VAL A 236 -9.49 11.85 -12.40
N LYS A 237 -9.21 12.80 -11.49
CA LYS A 237 -9.04 14.23 -11.82
C LYS A 237 -7.59 14.61 -11.64
N ARG A 238 -7.03 15.30 -12.64
CA ARG A 238 -5.76 16.01 -12.52
C ARG A 238 -6.02 17.44 -12.06
N GLY A 239 -5.20 17.92 -11.14
CA GLY A 239 -5.29 19.28 -10.65
C GLY A 239 -4.90 19.36 -9.18
N PRO A 240 -4.76 20.59 -8.65
CA PRO A 240 -4.23 20.80 -7.31
C PRO A 240 -5.06 20.09 -6.24
N VAL A 241 -4.38 19.35 -5.36
CA VAL A 241 -5.03 18.73 -4.20
C VAL A 241 -5.10 19.74 -3.06
N PRO A 242 -6.29 19.97 -2.45
CA PRO A 242 -6.43 20.93 -1.37
C PRO A 242 -5.58 20.54 -0.16
N ALA A 243 -5.00 21.53 0.53
CA ALA A 243 -4.13 21.27 1.68
C ALA A 243 -4.82 20.45 2.81
N SER A 244 -6.14 20.59 2.95
CA SER A 244 -6.96 19.85 3.90
C SER A 244 -6.99 18.34 3.63
N ALA A 245 -6.75 17.90 2.40
CA ALA A 245 -6.64 16.48 2.05
C ALA A 245 -5.46 15.80 2.75
N TRP A 246 -4.46 16.55 3.20
CA TRP A 246 -3.27 16.04 3.89
C TRP A 246 -3.37 16.12 5.41
N GLN A 247 -4.50 16.62 5.94
CA GLN A 247 -4.71 16.75 7.37
C GLN A 247 -5.47 15.53 7.91
N ILE A 248 -5.12 15.13 9.13
CA ILE A 248 -5.92 14.19 9.90
C ILE A 248 -7.21 14.90 10.31
N PRO A 249 -8.40 14.27 10.13
CA PRO A 249 -9.65 14.93 10.49
C PRO A 249 -9.70 15.27 11.99
N ALA A 250 -10.42 16.35 12.32
CA ALA A 250 -10.61 16.75 13.70
C ALA A 250 -11.28 15.64 14.53
N GLY A 251 -10.87 15.51 15.80
CA GLY A 251 -11.42 14.52 16.72
C GLY A 251 -10.77 13.13 16.64
N TYR A 252 -9.73 12.96 15.83
CA TYR A 252 -8.93 11.74 15.82
C TYR A 252 -7.88 11.76 16.93
N THR A 253 -7.68 10.61 17.58
CA THR A 253 -6.69 10.45 18.65
C THR A 253 -5.42 9.78 18.10
N LYS A 254 -4.26 10.41 18.34
CA LYS A 254 -2.98 9.76 18.08
C LYS A 254 -2.78 8.61 19.05
N ILE A 255 -2.53 7.43 18.54
CA ILE A 255 -2.15 6.25 19.32
C ILE A 255 -0.67 5.92 19.08
N ASP A 256 -0.11 5.11 19.97
CA ASP A 256 1.24 4.59 19.79
C ASP A 256 1.35 3.78 18.50
N ASN A 257 2.49 3.90 17.83
CA ASN A 257 2.78 3.12 16.64
C ASN A 257 2.73 1.61 16.98
N PRO A 258 1.81 0.83 16.40
CA PRO A 258 1.71 -0.61 16.68
C PRO A 258 2.96 -1.37 16.24
N LEU A 259 3.73 -0.87 15.26
CA LEU A 259 5.02 -1.46 14.86
C LEU A 259 6.13 -1.19 15.89
N ALA A 260 6.00 -0.13 16.71
CA ALA A 260 6.96 0.17 17.76
C ALA A 260 6.81 -0.79 18.96
N LYS A 261 5.57 -1.23 19.27
CA LYS A 261 5.25 -2.23 20.29
C LYS A 261 5.37 -3.64 19.71
N GLY A 262 6.57 -4.18 19.67
CA GLY A 262 6.84 -5.51 19.13
C GLY A 262 5.84 -6.58 19.60
N GLY A 263 5.09 -7.15 18.66
CA GLY A 263 4.60 -8.53 18.66
C GLY A 263 3.92 -9.06 19.93
N ARG A 264 3.21 -8.24 20.70
CA ARG A 264 2.39 -8.72 21.82
C ARG A 264 0.90 -8.47 21.53
N SER A 265 0.24 -9.57 21.15
CA SER A 265 -1.20 -9.77 20.97
C SER A 265 -1.87 -9.02 19.82
N MET A 266 -1.96 -9.70 18.67
CA MET A 266 -3.26 -9.98 18.05
C MET A 266 -3.69 -11.39 18.46
#